data_AF-A0A2G3PYQ6-F1
#
_entry.id   AF-A0A2G3PYQ6-F1
#
_cell.length_a   1.000
_cell.length_b   1.000
_cell.length_c   1.000
_cell.angle_alpha   90.00
_cell.angle_beta   90.00
_cell.angle_gamma   90.00
#
_symmetry.space_group_name_H-M   'P 1'
#
loop_
_entity.id
_entity.type
_entity.pdbx_description
1 polymer ?
#
loop_
_entity_poly.entity_id
_entity_poly.type
_entity_poly.pdbx_seq_one_letter_code
_entity_poly.pdbx_strand_id
1 'polypeptide(L)'
;MSKESTSINIERDLDEIAALIWGYMDKTYLAQFKTKIEGYRSECENNLGKEAQLLRAIIPFMPEEKPILKFILDAIIYNDIIEKSFTEYKHLETLYRDDNKDRELLKKLTYKLIMYKLITAIERGSLERNTLEGEHS
;
A
#
# COMPACT_ATOMS: atom_id res chain seq x y z
N MET A 1 -32.70 43.34 18.23
CA MET A 1 -32.27 42.09 17.54
C MET A 1 -30.79 42.21 17.29
N SER A 2 -29.97 41.58 18.13
CA SER A 2 -28.52 41.51 17.94
C SER A 2 -28.22 40.64 16.73
N LYS A 3 -27.58 41.23 15.70
CA LYS A 3 -26.97 40.47 14.61
C LYS A 3 -25.83 39.65 15.23
N GLU A 4 -26.02 38.34 15.35
CA GLU A 4 -24.91 37.43 15.58
C GLU A 4 -23.96 37.58 14.39
N SER A 5 -22.81 38.20 14.63
CA SER A 5 -21.73 38.22 13.66
C SER A 5 -21.13 36.84 13.62
N THR A 6 -21.55 36.02 12.65
CA THR A 6 -20.90 34.74 12.36
C THR A 6 -19.45 35.04 11.98
N SER A 7 -18.52 34.87 12.92
CA SER A 7 -17.10 35.01 12.61
C SER A 7 -16.69 33.80 11.78
N ILE A 8 -16.57 34.00 10.47
CA ILE A 8 -16.06 32.98 9.55
C ILE A 8 -14.58 32.79 9.90
N ASN A 9 -14.27 31.66 10.53
CA ASN A 9 -12.89 31.27 10.79
C ASN A 9 -12.48 30.30 9.69
N ILE A 10 -11.96 30.87 8.60
CA ILE A 10 -11.62 30.15 7.38
C ILE A 10 -10.62 29.02 7.66
N GLU A 11 -9.66 29.20 8.57
CA GLU A 11 -8.69 28.14 8.92
C GLU A 11 -9.39 26.94 9.54
N ARG A 12 -10.23 27.16 10.57
CA ARG A 12 -10.98 26.08 11.21
C ARG A 12 -11.93 25.39 10.23
N ASP A 13 -12.64 26.16 9.42
CA ASP A 13 -13.61 25.61 8.48
C ASP A 13 -12.90 24.82 7.37
N LEU A 14 -11.70 25.24 6.93
CA LEU A 14 -10.85 24.47 6.02
C LEU A 14 -10.33 23.18 6.66
N ASP A 15 -9.94 23.20 7.93
CA ASP A 15 -9.51 22.01 8.66
C ASP A 15 -10.65 21.00 8.82
N GLU A 16 -11.87 21.45 9.12
CA GLU A 16 -13.06 20.59 9.19
C GLU A 16 -13.41 19.98 7.83
N ILE A 17 -13.35 20.76 6.75
CA ILE A 17 -13.56 20.26 5.39
C ILE A 17 -12.48 19.22 5.04
N ALA A 18 -11.22 19.50 5.35
CA ALA A 18 -10.12 18.56 5.11
C ALA A 18 -10.32 17.27 5.92
N ALA A 19 -10.73 17.35 7.18
CA ALA A 19 -11.01 16.20 8.03
C ALA A 19 -12.18 15.35 7.47
N LEU A 20 -13.23 15.98 6.95
CA LEU A 20 -14.35 15.29 6.31
C LEU A 20 -13.91 14.57 5.02
N ILE A 21 -13.13 15.25 4.17
CA ILE A 21 -12.56 14.65 2.95
C ILE A 21 -11.66 13.47 3.32
N TRP A 22 -10.77 13.64 4.29
CA TRP A 22 -9.89 12.57 4.77
C TRP A 22 -10.68 11.39 5.34
N GLY A 23 -11.70 11.65 6.15
CA GLY A 23 -12.56 10.60 6.71
C GLY A 23 -13.29 9.81 5.63
N TYR A 24 -13.76 10.48 4.57
CA TYR A 24 -14.36 9.81 3.42
C TYR A 24 -13.34 9.00 2.62
N MET A 25 -12.15 9.57 2.38
CA MET A 25 -11.05 8.90 1.68
C MET A 25 -10.59 7.63 2.40
N ASP A 26 -10.43 7.68 3.73
CA ASP A 26 -10.02 6.54 4.56
C ASP A 26 -11.06 5.43 4.50
N LYS A 27 -12.33 5.77 4.75
CA LYS A 27 -13.42 4.77 4.81
C LYS A 27 -13.76 4.16 3.45
N THR A 28 -13.76 4.94 2.39
CA THR A 28 -14.27 4.49 1.09
C THR A 28 -13.16 3.91 0.22
N TYR A 29 -12.03 4.61 0.09
CA TYR A 29 -11.00 4.22 -0.86
C TYR A 29 -9.85 3.46 -0.20
N LEU A 30 -9.32 3.95 0.93
CA LEU A 30 -8.20 3.27 1.59
C LEU A 30 -8.62 1.92 2.17
N ALA A 31 -9.81 1.81 2.78
CA ALA A 31 -10.31 0.53 3.29
C ALA A 31 -10.53 -0.51 2.18
N GLN A 32 -11.13 -0.11 1.06
CA GLN A 32 -11.30 -0.99 -0.10
C GLN A 32 -9.96 -1.41 -0.69
N PHE A 33 -9.02 -0.47 -0.80
CA PHE A 33 -7.70 -0.74 -1.33
C PHE A 33 -6.89 -1.67 -0.41
N LYS A 34 -6.98 -1.48 0.90
CA LYS A 34 -6.41 -2.37 1.91
C LYS A 34 -6.97 -3.80 1.76
N THR A 35 -8.28 -3.93 1.68
CA THR A 35 -8.95 -5.24 1.52
C THR A 35 -8.47 -5.97 0.26
N LYS A 36 -8.29 -5.24 -0.85
CA LYS A 36 -7.75 -5.80 -2.10
C LYS A 36 -6.30 -6.23 -1.97
N ILE A 37 -5.45 -5.38 -1.38
CA ILE A 37 -4.03 -5.70 -1.15
C ILE A 37 -3.91 -6.95 -0.29
N GLU A 38 -4.67 -7.06 0.80
CA GLU A 38 -4.68 -8.24 1.67
C GLU A 38 -5.13 -9.50 0.91
N GLY A 39 -6.14 -9.37 0.04
CA GLY A 39 -6.56 -10.43 -0.87
C GLY A 39 -5.43 -10.89 -1.79
N TYR A 40 -4.78 -9.97 -2.49
CA TYR A 40 -3.64 -10.29 -3.36
C TYR A 40 -2.47 -10.88 -2.59
N ARG A 41 -2.16 -10.36 -1.39
CA ARG A 41 -1.10 -10.86 -0.52
C ARG A 41 -1.33 -12.32 -0.17
N SER A 42 -2.54 -12.66 0.29
CA SER A 42 -2.91 -14.05 0.59
C SER A 42 -2.76 -14.96 -0.62
N GLU A 43 -3.23 -14.54 -1.80
CA GLU A 43 -3.05 -15.33 -3.02
C GLU A 43 -1.59 -15.50 -3.43
N CYS A 44 -0.77 -14.46 -3.30
CA CYS A 44 0.66 -14.49 -3.64
C CYS A 44 1.45 -15.35 -2.65
N GLU A 45 1.17 -15.25 -1.35
CA GLU A 45 1.78 -16.10 -0.31
C GLU A 45 1.45 -17.59 -0.50
N ASN A 46 0.26 -17.90 -1.04
CA ASN A 46 -0.17 -19.26 -1.37
C ASN A 46 0.41 -19.79 -2.69
N ASN A 47 0.85 -18.91 -3.60
CA ASN A 47 1.35 -19.26 -4.93
C ASN A 47 2.78 -18.75 -5.16
N LEU A 48 3.62 -18.75 -4.12
CA LEU A 48 5.00 -18.28 -4.21
C LEU A 48 5.78 -19.07 -5.27
N GLY A 49 6.65 -18.37 -6.01
CA GLY A 49 7.63 -19.00 -6.87
C GLY A 49 8.60 -19.89 -6.07
N LYS A 50 9.22 -20.88 -6.73
CA LYS A 50 10.10 -21.87 -6.08
C LYS A 50 11.23 -21.21 -5.27
N GLU A 51 11.79 -20.12 -5.78
CA GLU A 51 12.85 -19.35 -5.11
C GLU A 51 12.36 -18.73 -3.79
N ALA A 52 11.16 -18.13 -3.79
CA ALA A 52 10.56 -17.56 -2.59
C ALA A 52 10.11 -18.64 -1.58
N GLN A 53 9.63 -19.78 -2.06
CA GLN A 53 9.34 -20.95 -1.22
C GLN A 53 10.59 -21.48 -0.52
N LEU A 54 11.70 -21.60 -1.27
CA LEU A 54 12.98 -22.01 -0.71
C LEU A 54 13.46 -21.00 0.34
N LEU A 55 13.39 -19.71 0.03
CA LEU A 55 13.79 -18.65 0.95
C LEU A 55 12.96 -18.69 2.24
N ARG A 56 11.64 -18.85 2.12
CA ARG A 56 10.72 -19.05 3.25
C ARG A 56 11.08 -20.27 4.10
N ALA A 57 11.47 -21.37 3.46
CA ALA A 57 11.85 -22.61 4.15
C ALA A 57 13.19 -22.52 4.88
N ILE A 58 14.12 -21.68 4.41
CA ILE A 58 15.46 -21.52 5.00
C ILE A 58 15.44 -20.58 6.22
N ILE A 59 14.53 -19.60 6.27
CA ILE A 59 14.45 -18.61 7.38
C ILE A 59 14.55 -19.21 8.80
N PRO A 60 13.86 -20.32 9.14
CA PRO A 60 13.96 -20.92 10.48
C PRO A 60 15.36 -21.43 10.85
N PHE A 61 16.19 -21.75 9.84
CA PHE A 61 17.53 -22.29 10.01
C PHE A 61 18.64 -21.22 9.98
N MET A 62 18.27 -19.97 9.66
CA MET A 62 19.17 -18.82 9.57
C MET A 62 18.65 -17.67 10.44
N PRO A 63 18.68 -17.83 11.79
CA PRO A 63 18.09 -16.86 12.71
C PRO A 63 18.81 -15.50 12.68
N GLU A 64 20.11 -15.47 12.38
CA GLU A 64 20.90 -14.24 12.28
C GLU A 64 20.50 -13.41 11.06
N GLU A 65 20.22 -14.07 9.94
CA GLU A 65 19.82 -13.46 8.66
C GLU A 65 18.29 -13.33 8.52
N LYS A 66 17.53 -13.80 9.50
CA LYS A 66 16.06 -13.74 9.49
C LYS A 66 15.49 -12.37 9.12
N PRO A 67 16.01 -11.22 9.62
CA PRO A 67 15.48 -9.91 9.23
C PRO A 67 15.64 -9.62 7.73
N ILE A 68 16.82 -9.91 7.17
CA ILE A 68 17.10 -9.62 5.75
C ILE A 68 16.38 -10.60 4.83
N LEU A 69 16.30 -11.88 5.21
CA LEU A 69 15.57 -12.89 4.43
C LEU A 69 14.07 -12.60 4.43
N LYS A 70 13.48 -12.21 5.57
CA LYS A 70 12.07 -11.75 5.60
C LYS A 70 11.85 -10.54 4.72
N PHE A 71 12.73 -9.55 4.76
CA PHE A 71 12.64 -8.37 3.91
C PHE A 71 12.66 -8.74 2.41
N ILE A 72 13.55 -9.64 2.00
CA ILE A 72 13.61 -10.13 0.61
C ILE A 72 12.33 -10.86 0.23
N LEU A 73 11.82 -11.74 1.10
CA LEU A 73 10.57 -12.46 0.88
C LEU A 73 9.39 -11.50 0.70
N ASP A 74 9.26 -10.53 1.59
CA ASP A 74 8.22 -9.49 1.51
C ASP A 74 8.36 -8.67 0.22
N ALA A 75 9.58 -8.30 -0.18
CA ALA A 75 9.83 -7.58 -1.42
C ALA A 75 9.38 -8.37 -2.67
N ILE A 76 9.59 -9.69 -2.69
CA ILE A 76 9.09 -10.57 -3.75
C ILE A 76 7.56 -10.56 -3.77
N ILE A 77 6.92 -10.76 -2.62
CA ILE A 77 5.46 -10.75 -2.48
C ILE A 77 4.86 -9.41 -2.96
N TYR A 78 5.46 -8.29 -2.56
CA TYR A 78 5.00 -6.97 -3.01
C TYR A 78 5.14 -6.79 -4.52
N ASN A 79 6.24 -7.25 -5.13
CA ASN A 79 6.36 -7.19 -6.59
C ASN A 79 5.27 -8.02 -7.28
N ASP A 80 4.92 -9.18 -6.75
CA ASP A 80 3.86 -10.03 -7.32
C ASP A 80 2.48 -9.40 -7.18
N ILE A 81 2.18 -8.77 -6.03
CA ILE A 81 0.96 -7.97 -5.82
C ILE A 81 0.87 -6.84 -6.85
N ILE A 82 1.98 -6.15 -7.09
CA ILE A 82 2.05 -5.02 -8.04
C ILE A 82 1.81 -5.51 -9.48
N GLU A 83 2.45 -6.59 -9.90
CA GLU A 83 2.27 -7.15 -11.26
C GLU A 83 0.84 -7.67 -11.48
N LYS A 84 0.24 -8.31 -10.47
CA LYS A 84 -1.19 -8.68 -10.51
C LYS A 84 -2.10 -7.46 -10.69
N SER A 85 -1.81 -6.39 -9.96
CA SER A 85 -2.58 -5.14 -10.05
C SER A 85 -2.53 -4.55 -11.47
N PHE A 86 -1.38 -4.60 -12.15
CA PHE A 86 -1.28 -4.17 -13.55
C PHE A 86 -2.07 -5.07 -14.50
N THR A 87 -2.07 -6.38 -14.26
CA THR A 87 -2.78 -7.36 -15.11
C THR A 87 -4.30 -7.22 -14.99
N GLU A 88 -4.83 -7.05 -13.77
CA GLU A 88 -6.27 -6.88 -13.53
C GLU A 88 -6.78 -5.56 -14.12
N TYR A 89 -5.93 -4.53 -14.11
CA TYR A 89 -6.25 -3.21 -14.65
C TYR A 89 -5.42 -2.91 -15.90
N LYS A 90 -5.77 -3.52 -17.03
CA LYS A 90 -5.09 -3.34 -18.34
C LYS A 90 -4.86 -1.88 -18.76
N HIS A 91 -5.69 -0.94 -18.30
CA HIS A 91 -5.47 0.49 -18.56
C HIS A 91 -4.24 1.04 -17.82
N LEU A 92 -3.85 0.46 -16.68
CA LEU A 92 -2.59 0.78 -16.00
C LEU A 92 -1.38 0.32 -16.81
N GLU A 93 -1.47 -0.80 -17.55
CA GLU A 93 -0.39 -1.20 -18.46
C GLU A 93 -0.16 -0.17 -19.57
N THR A 94 -1.21 0.55 -19.98
CA THR A 94 -1.08 1.62 -20.98
C THR A 94 -0.49 2.91 -20.43
N LEU A 95 -0.47 3.11 -19.11
CA LEU A 95 0.02 4.35 -18.47
C LEU A 95 1.53 4.58 -18.64
N TYR A 96 2.29 3.50 -18.79
CA TYR A 96 3.74 3.58 -18.94
C TYR A 96 4.24 3.28 -20.35
N ARG A 97 3.36 2.91 -21.30
CA ARG A 97 3.75 2.69 -22.70
C ARG A 97 4.41 3.94 -23.28
N ASP A 98 5.52 3.73 -23.97
CA ASP A 98 6.26 4.79 -24.64
C ASP A 98 6.97 4.23 -25.88
N ASP A 99 6.97 4.98 -26.98
CA ASP A 99 7.68 4.57 -28.19
C ASP A 99 9.19 4.40 -27.94
N ASN A 100 9.73 5.11 -26.95
CA ASN A 100 11.08 4.91 -26.46
C ASN A 100 11.10 3.87 -25.32
N LYS A 101 11.73 2.72 -25.59
CA LYS A 101 11.82 1.59 -24.64
C LYS A 101 12.53 1.92 -23.32
N ASP A 102 13.56 2.76 -23.33
CA ASP A 102 14.26 3.17 -22.11
C ASP A 102 13.35 4.04 -21.23
N ARG A 103 12.57 4.91 -21.88
CA ARG A 103 11.60 5.77 -21.20
C ARG A 103 10.40 4.98 -20.68
N GLU A 104 9.93 4.01 -21.44
CA GLU A 104 8.90 3.05 -21.00
C GLU A 104 9.36 2.29 -19.76
N LEU A 105 10.59 1.77 -19.76
CA LEU A 105 11.17 1.06 -18.61
C LEU A 105 11.22 1.96 -17.37
N LEU A 106 11.68 3.21 -17.52
CA LEU A 106 11.78 4.16 -16.43
C LEU A 106 10.40 4.55 -15.87
N LYS A 107 9.40 4.72 -16.75
CA LYS A 107 8.01 4.93 -16.35
C LYS A 107 7.47 3.72 -15.58
N LYS A 108 7.66 2.50 -16.10
CA LYS A 108 7.24 1.26 -15.44
C LYS A 108 7.86 1.13 -14.04
N LEU A 109 9.16 1.40 -13.93
CA LEU A 109 9.87 1.39 -12.64
C LEU A 109 9.29 2.43 -11.67
N THR A 110 8.99 3.64 -12.16
CA THR A 110 8.39 4.71 -11.35
C THR A 110 7.03 4.30 -10.81
N TYR A 111 6.15 3.72 -11.64
CA TYR A 111 4.85 3.24 -11.17
C TYR A 111 4.97 2.11 -10.15
N LYS A 112 5.89 1.15 -10.38
CA LYS A 112 6.17 0.10 -9.40
C LYS A 112 6.63 0.66 -8.06
N LEU A 113 7.51 1.67 -8.07
CA LEU A 113 7.98 2.32 -6.85
C LEU A 113 6.85 3.04 -6.11
N ILE A 114 5.97 3.73 -6.83
CA ILE A 114 4.79 4.39 -6.24
C ILE A 114 3.87 3.34 -5.60
N MET A 115 3.55 2.27 -6.32
CA MET A 115 2.69 1.20 -5.79
C MET A 115 3.31 0.51 -4.58
N TYR A 116 4.62 0.21 -4.63
CA TYR A 116 5.36 -0.32 -3.49
C TYR A 116 5.27 0.59 -2.27
N LYS A 117 5.47 1.90 -2.44
CA LYS A 117 5.35 2.88 -1.35
C LYS A 117 3.94 2.93 -0.79
N LEU A 118 2.91 2.87 -1.63
CA LEU A 118 1.51 2.86 -1.19
C LEU A 118 1.19 1.60 -0.38
N ILE A 119 1.52 0.42 -0.91
CA ILE A 119 1.28 -0.87 -0.25
C ILE A 119 2.01 -0.92 1.11
N THR A 120 3.29 -0.57 1.14
CA THR A 120 4.07 -0.58 2.38
C THR A 120 3.60 0.47 3.39
N ALA A 121 3.14 1.64 2.95
CA ALA A 121 2.57 2.66 3.84
C ALA A 121 1.24 2.19 4.45
N ILE A 122 0.39 1.52 3.67
CA ILE A 122 -0.88 0.97 4.15
C ILE A 122 -0.63 -0.13 5.17
N GLU A 123 0.28 -1.06 4.88
CA GLU A 123 0.63 -2.14 5.81
C GLU A 123 1.23 -1.61 7.12
N ARG A 124 2.12 -0.61 7.06
CA ARG A 124 2.67 0.05 8.25
C ARG A 124 1.60 0.79 9.05
N GLY A 125 0.72 1.54 8.38
CA GLY A 125 -0.40 2.22 9.04
C GLY A 125 -1.39 1.24 9.70
N SER A 126 -1.52 0.02 9.18
CA SER A 126 -2.31 -1.03 9.84
C SER A 126 -1.61 -1.69 11.04
N LEU A 127 -0.27 -1.76 11.03
CA LEU A 127 0.49 -2.25 12.19
C LEU A 127 0.39 -1.29 13.38
N GLU A 128 0.44 0.03 13.13
CA GLU A 128 0.34 1.05 14.18
C GLU A 128 -1.04 1.10 14.86
N ARG A 129 -2.14 0.83 14.11
CA ARG A 129 -3.50 0.76 14.70
C ARG A 129 -3.71 -0.49 15.56
N ASN A 130 -3.17 -1.64 15.16
CA ASN A 130 -3.32 -2.90 15.92
C ASN A 130 -2.53 -2.90 17.24
N THR A 131 -1.41 -2.17 17.34
CA THR A 131 -0.68 -1.98 18.60
C THR A 131 -1.45 -1.15 19.63
N LEU A 132 -2.28 -0.19 19.19
CA LEU A 132 -3.09 0.64 20.08
C LEU A 132 -4.33 -0.09 20.63
N GLU A 133 -4.89 -1.04 19.87
CA GLU A 133 -6.03 -1.86 20.32
C GLU A 133 -5.60 -3.01 21.25
N GLY A 134 -4.34 -3.46 21.18
CA GLY A 134 -3.79 -4.52 22.02
C GLY A 134 -3.38 -4.09 23.44
N GLU A 135 -3.26 -2.79 23.73
CA GLU A 135 -2.93 -2.27 25.07
C GLU A 135 -4.16 -2.05 25.97
N HIS A 136 -5.37 -2.28 25.44
CA HIS A 136 -6.63 -2.16 26.16
C HIS A 136 -7.38 -3.49 26.36
N SER A 137 -6.73 -4.64 26.14
CA SER A 137 -7.30 -5.98 26.39
C SER A 137 -6.65 -6.67 27.59
#